data_AF-A0A0N0GKP2-F1
#
_entry.id   AF-A0A0N0GKP2-F1
#
_cell.length_a   1.000
_cell.length_b   1.000
_cell.length_c   1.000
_cell.angle_alpha   90.00
_cell.angle_beta   90.00
_cell.angle_gamma   90.00
#
_symmetry.space_group_name_H-M   'P 1'
#
loop_
_entity.id
_entity.type
_entity.pdbx_description
1 polymer ?
#
loop_
_entity_poly.entity_id
_entity_poly.type
_entity_poly.pdbx_seq_one_letter_code
_entity_poly.pdbx_strand_id
1 'polypeptide(L)'
;MKAIAVDAHVGEGQFPEFARGTPVTLIAPNDKYPHWWSCTIEGHNTYVPDYYIVDDKLDRGYNPTELQAEPTDELEVFAISYSWLVARNNRTGKVGWIPADKVASPL
;
A
#
# COMPACT_ATOMS: atom_id res chain seq x y z
N MET A 1 -2.02 5.91 -14.58
CA MET A 1 -2.63 7.23 -14.26
C MET A 1 -1.55 8.11 -13.67
N LYS A 2 -1.64 9.45 -13.74
CA LYS A 2 -0.67 10.35 -13.07
C LYS A 2 -1.30 10.94 -11.81
N ALA A 3 -0.47 11.24 -10.81
CA ALA A 3 -0.87 11.96 -9.59
C ALA A 3 0.29 12.86 -9.13
N ILE A 4 -0.01 13.85 -8.30
CA ILE A 4 0.99 14.69 -7.63
C ILE A 4 0.80 14.51 -6.13
N ALA A 5 1.87 14.21 -5.40
CA ALA A 5 1.84 14.22 -3.93
C ALA A 5 1.58 15.66 -3.45
N VAL A 6 0.51 15.87 -2.67
CA VAL A 6 0.19 17.18 -2.09
C VAL A 6 0.69 17.32 -0.66
N ASP A 7 0.96 16.18 -0.02
CA ASP A 7 1.46 16.06 1.34
C ASP A 7 2.63 15.07 1.38
N ALA A 8 3.48 15.21 2.39
CA ALA A 8 4.50 14.22 2.68
C ALA A 8 3.87 12.89 3.15
N HIS A 9 4.48 11.79 2.75
CA HIS A 9 4.16 10.45 3.22
C HIS A 9 5.46 9.75 3.62
N VAL A 10 5.56 9.41 4.91
CA VAL A 10 6.69 8.67 5.48
C VAL A 10 6.20 7.26 5.72
N GLY A 11 6.63 6.31 4.88
CA GLY A 11 6.21 4.92 4.99
C GLY A 11 6.73 4.24 6.26
N GLU A 12 6.12 3.11 6.62
CA GLU A 12 6.43 2.37 7.85
C GLU A 12 7.70 1.49 7.80
N GLY A 13 8.36 1.41 6.66
CA GLY A 13 9.58 0.60 6.48
C GLY A 13 9.66 -0.07 5.11
N GLN A 14 10.56 -1.04 4.99
CA GLN A 14 10.69 -1.88 3.80
C GLN A 14 10.26 -3.30 4.15
N PHE A 15 9.47 -3.90 3.27
CA PHE A 15 8.96 -5.25 3.41
C PHE A 15 9.39 -6.11 2.20
N PRO A 16 9.58 -7.43 2.40
CA PRO A 16 9.75 -8.34 1.29
C PRO A 16 8.45 -8.46 0.49
N GLU A 17 8.57 -8.99 -0.74
CA GLU A 17 7.40 -9.49 -1.47
C GLU A 17 6.97 -10.82 -0.87
N PHE A 18 5.73 -10.91 -0.40
CA PHE A 18 5.12 -12.15 0.05
C PHE A 18 4.44 -12.85 -1.13
N ALA A 19 4.60 -14.16 -1.21
CA ALA A 19 4.05 -14.94 -2.32
C ALA A 19 2.54 -15.16 -2.18
N ARG A 20 1.88 -15.44 -3.32
CA ARG A 20 0.52 -16.00 -3.30
C ARG A 20 0.50 -17.28 -2.46
N GLY A 21 -0.53 -17.40 -1.62
CA GLY A 21 -0.74 -18.54 -0.74
C GLY A 21 -0.02 -18.41 0.61
N THR A 22 0.79 -17.37 0.82
CA THR A 22 1.40 -17.10 2.12
C THR A 22 0.30 -16.89 3.17
N PRO A 23 0.36 -17.56 4.34
CA PRO A 23 -0.62 -17.38 5.41
C PRO A 23 -0.64 -15.96 5.97
N VAL A 24 -1.83 -15.47 6.28
CA VAL A 24 -2.08 -14.16 6.89
C VAL A 24 -2.75 -14.38 8.24
N THR A 25 -2.16 -13.86 9.31
CA THR A 25 -2.80 -13.85 10.64
C THR A 25 -3.47 -12.51 10.85
N LEU A 26 -4.81 -12.47 10.78
CA LEU A 26 -5.59 -11.26 11.01
C LEU A 26 -5.56 -10.87 12.50
N ILE A 27 -5.29 -9.58 12.78
CA ILE A 27 -5.24 -9.03 14.14
C ILE A 27 -6.51 -8.22 14.40
N ALA A 28 -6.73 -7.16 13.62
CA ALA A 28 -7.88 -6.26 13.75
C ALA A 28 -8.15 -5.52 12.43
N PRO A 29 -9.42 -5.15 12.15
CA PRO A 29 -9.72 -4.22 11.06
C PRO A 29 -9.11 -2.84 11.34
N ASN A 30 -8.79 -2.08 10.29
CA ASN A 30 -8.26 -0.73 10.40
C ASN A 30 -9.42 0.29 10.45
N ASP A 31 -9.54 1.00 11.58
CA ASP A 31 -10.61 2.00 11.78
C ASP A 31 -10.49 3.22 10.85
N LYS A 32 -9.27 3.60 10.46
CA LYS A 32 -9.01 4.75 9.59
C LYS A 32 -9.23 4.40 8.11
N TYR A 33 -8.88 3.19 7.72
CA TYR A 33 -8.95 2.72 6.34
C TYR A 33 -9.85 1.48 6.28
N PRO A 34 -11.17 1.65 6.10
CA PRO A 34 -12.09 0.54 5.90
C PRO A 34 -11.59 -0.36 4.78
N HIS A 35 -11.84 -1.67 4.91
CA HIS A 35 -11.33 -2.72 4.02
C HIS A 35 -9.84 -3.05 4.16
N TRP A 36 -9.13 -2.45 5.11
CA TRP A 36 -7.78 -2.84 5.45
C TRP A 36 -7.76 -3.57 6.78
N TRP A 37 -6.94 -4.61 6.87
CA TRP A 37 -6.70 -5.36 8.09
C TRP A 37 -5.27 -5.19 8.56
N SER A 38 -5.10 -4.92 9.85
CA SER A 38 -3.83 -5.18 10.53
C SER A 38 -3.63 -6.70 10.64
N CYS A 39 -2.42 -7.15 10.31
CA CYS A 39 -2.11 -8.57 10.25
C CYS A 39 -0.62 -8.85 10.50
N THR A 40 -0.31 -10.13 10.68
CA THR A 40 1.06 -10.63 10.61
C THR A 40 1.22 -11.55 9.40
N ILE A 41 2.25 -11.31 8.58
CA ILE A 41 2.63 -12.14 7.43
C ILE A 41 4.12 -12.49 7.59
N GLU A 42 4.44 -13.79 7.72
CA GLU A 42 5.81 -14.27 7.93
C GLU A 42 6.58 -13.56 9.07
N GLY A 43 5.87 -13.18 10.14
CA GLY A 43 6.44 -12.49 11.30
C GLY A 43 6.52 -10.96 11.17
N HIS A 44 6.14 -10.40 10.02
CA HIS A 44 6.04 -8.95 9.82
C HIS A 44 4.66 -8.44 10.17
N ASN A 45 4.58 -7.43 11.05
CA ASN A 45 3.34 -6.70 11.31
C ASN A 45 3.13 -5.69 10.18
N THR A 46 1.96 -5.75 9.54
CA THR A 46 1.65 -4.93 8.38
C THR A 46 0.15 -4.83 8.17
N TYR A 47 -0.26 -4.18 7.09
CA TYR A 47 -1.65 -4.12 6.66
C TYR A 47 -1.84 -4.83 5.33
N VAL A 48 -3.05 -5.30 5.07
CA VAL A 48 -3.43 -5.92 3.79
C VAL A 48 -4.88 -5.55 3.47
N PRO A 49 -5.24 -5.27 2.20
CA PRO A 49 -6.63 -5.08 1.82
C PRO A 49 -7.39 -6.41 1.91
N ASP A 50 -8.62 -6.38 2.39
CA ASP A 50 -9.45 -7.56 2.67
C ASP A 50 -9.61 -8.50 1.48
N TYR A 51 -9.76 -7.97 0.26
CA TYR A 51 -9.92 -8.77 -0.96
C TYR A 51 -8.62 -9.45 -1.43
N TYR A 52 -7.47 -9.18 -0.81
CA TYR A 52 -6.25 -9.98 -1.01
C TYR A 52 -6.26 -11.25 -0.18
N ILE A 53 -7.25 -11.44 0.71
CA ILE A 53 -7.31 -12.56 1.65
C ILE A 53 -8.40 -13.53 1.24
N VAL A 54 -8.02 -14.79 1.02
CA VAL A 54 -8.94 -15.91 0.80
C VAL A 54 -8.45 -17.09 1.64
N ASP A 55 -9.33 -17.66 2.47
CA ASP A 55 -9.02 -18.77 3.39
C ASP A 55 -7.75 -18.50 4.25
N ASP A 56 -7.69 -17.31 4.86
CA ASP A 56 -6.56 -16.81 5.68
C ASP A 56 -5.20 -16.83 4.97
N LYS A 57 -5.20 -16.68 3.65
CA LYS A 57 -3.99 -16.64 2.81
C LYS A 57 -4.07 -15.53 1.78
N LEU A 58 -2.90 -15.06 1.34
CA LEU A 58 -2.80 -14.15 0.21
C LEU A 58 -3.29 -14.82 -1.08
N ASP A 59 -4.20 -14.18 -1.80
CA ASP A 59 -4.70 -14.66 -3.09
C ASP A 59 -3.76 -14.32 -4.26
N ARG A 60 -2.73 -13.48 -4.02
CA ARG A 60 -1.73 -12.99 -4.98
C ARG A 60 -0.41 -12.61 -4.29
N GLY A 61 0.61 -12.23 -5.07
CA GLY A 61 1.83 -11.63 -4.52
C GLY A 61 1.56 -10.26 -3.91
N TYR A 62 2.18 -9.96 -2.77
CA TYR A 62 1.95 -8.72 -2.05
C TYR A 62 3.22 -8.16 -1.40
N ASN A 63 3.53 -6.91 -1.70
CA ASN A 63 4.49 -6.11 -0.94
C ASN A 63 3.74 -4.93 -0.27
N PRO A 64 3.67 -4.88 1.06
CA PRO A 64 3.00 -3.79 1.78
C PRO A 64 3.86 -2.52 1.92
N THR A 65 5.06 -2.47 1.33
CA THR A 65 5.95 -1.30 1.43
C THR A 65 5.24 -0.04 0.99
N GLU A 66 5.18 0.91 1.90
CA GLU A 66 4.64 2.23 1.67
C GLU A 66 5.63 3.10 0.87
N LEU A 67 5.08 3.87 -0.07
CA LEU A 67 5.84 4.78 -0.90
C LEU A 67 6.16 6.04 -0.11
N GLN A 68 7.45 6.35 0.02
CA GLN A 68 7.89 7.66 0.49
C GLN A 68 7.71 8.70 -0.62
N ALA A 69 7.05 9.81 -0.27
CA ALA A 69 6.83 10.93 -1.17
C ALA A 69 6.91 12.26 -0.41
N GLU A 70 7.42 13.28 -1.09
CA GLU A 70 7.36 14.67 -0.63
C GLU A 70 6.31 15.45 -1.43
N PRO A 71 5.77 16.56 -0.90
CA PRO A 71 4.90 17.43 -1.67
C PRO A 71 5.56 17.80 -3.00
N THR A 72 4.75 17.88 -4.06
CA THR A 72 5.13 18.13 -5.47
C THR A 72 5.79 16.97 -6.21
N ASP A 73 6.05 15.83 -5.56
CA ASP A 73 6.53 14.64 -6.28
C ASP A 73 5.48 14.16 -7.31
N GLU A 74 5.94 13.95 -8.54
CA GLU A 74 5.12 13.32 -9.58
C GLU A 74 5.09 11.81 -9.40
N LEU A 75 3.88 11.25 -9.44
CA LEU A 75 3.63 9.84 -9.23
C LEU A 75 2.98 9.21 -10.46
N GLU A 76 3.46 8.04 -10.84
CA GLU A 76 2.77 7.15 -11.78
C GLU A 76 1.97 6.11 -11.00
N VAL A 77 0.65 6.19 -11.07
CA VAL A 77 -0.28 5.29 -10.38
C VAL A 77 -0.56 4.07 -11.25
N PHE A 78 -0.29 2.89 -10.69
CA PHE A 78 -0.51 1.58 -11.30
C PHE A 78 -1.84 0.96 -10.90
N ALA A 79 -2.24 1.12 -9.64
CA ALA A 79 -3.47 0.54 -9.11
C ALA A 79 -4.06 1.43 -8.02
N ILE A 80 -5.38 1.27 -7.82
CA ILE A 80 -6.15 1.90 -6.75
C ILE A 80 -6.82 0.75 -5.99
N SER A 81 -6.65 0.73 -4.67
CA SER A 81 -7.26 -0.22 -3.74
C SER A 81 -7.92 0.57 -2.62
N TYR A 82 -9.24 0.73 -2.71
CA TYR A 82 -10.02 1.54 -1.79
C TYR A 82 -9.43 2.96 -1.63
N SER A 83 -8.98 3.33 -0.42
CA SER A 83 -8.38 4.62 -0.09
C SER A 83 -6.87 4.71 -0.32
N TRP A 84 -6.26 3.75 -1.02
CA TRP A 84 -4.81 3.69 -1.25
C TRP A 84 -4.47 3.43 -2.72
N LEU A 85 -3.25 3.82 -3.09
CA LEU A 85 -2.72 3.75 -4.44
C LEU A 85 -1.41 2.97 -4.43
N VAL A 86 -1.19 2.12 -5.43
CA VAL A 86 0.14 1.61 -5.75
C VAL A 86 0.72 2.53 -6.81
N ALA A 87 1.82 3.20 -6.50
CA ALA A 87 2.42 4.18 -7.40
C ALA A 87 3.95 4.10 -7.41
N ARG A 88 4.54 4.61 -8.49
CA ARG A 88 5.97 4.90 -8.60
C ARG A 88 6.21 6.38 -8.40
N ASN A 89 7.14 6.75 -7.53
CA ASN A 89 7.64 8.11 -7.44
C ASN A 89 8.66 8.37 -8.56
N ASN A 90 8.39 9.32 -9.44
CA ASN A 90 9.25 9.60 -10.61
C ASN A 90 10.63 10.12 -10.23
N ARG A 91 10.74 10.81 -9.09
CA ARG A 91 12.01 11.36 -8.60
C ARG A 91 12.94 10.27 -8.07
N THR A 92 12.40 9.30 -7.34
CA THR A 92 13.20 8.25 -6.67
C THR A 92 13.21 6.91 -7.42
N GLY A 93 12.28 6.71 -8.35
CA GLY A 93 12.03 5.45 -9.05
C GLY A 93 11.42 4.35 -8.18
N LYS A 94 11.13 4.61 -6.89
CA LYS A 94 10.60 3.63 -5.95
C LYS A 94 9.11 3.41 -6.16
N VAL A 95 8.66 2.19 -5.89
CA VAL A 95 7.26 1.76 -5.97
C VAL A 95 6.78 1.40 -4.57
N GLY A 96 5.55 1.77 -4.24
CA GLY A 96 4.92 1.40 -2.97
C GLY A 96 3.50 1.92 -2.85
N TRP A 97 2.93 1.74 -1.67
CA TRP A 97 1.59 2.17 -1.31
C TRP A 97 1.56 3.60 -0.78
N ILE A 98 0.64 4.43 -1.28
CA ILE A 98 0.40 5.79 -0.75
C ILE A 98 -1.10 6.02 -0.54
N PRO A 99 -1.53 6.64 0.57
CA PRO A 99 -2.93 7.00 0.77
C PRO A 99 -3.43 7.98 -0.31
N ALA A 100 -4.67 7.81 -0.74
CA ALA A 100 -5.27 8.66 -1.77
C ALA A 100 -5.45 10.12 -1.31
N ASP A 101 -5.60 10.36 0.00
CA ASP A 101 -5.69 11.71 0.57
C ASP A 101 -4.36 12.49 0.53
N LYS A 102 -3.24 11.81 0.23
CA LYS A 102 -1.91 12.41 0.06
C LYS A 102 -1.62 12.85 -1.37
N VAL A 103 -2.54 12.63 -2.30
CA VAL A 103 -2.32 12.95 -3.72
C VAL A 103 -3.48 13.74 -4.33
N ALA A 104 -3.18 14.49 -5.38
CA ALA A 104 -4.15 15.07 -6.28
C ALA A 104 -3.96 14.52 -7.70
N SER A 105 -5.06 14.29 -8.42
CA SER A 105 -4.96 14.05 -9.87
C SER A 105 -4.53 15.35 -10.55
N PRO A 106 -3.51 15.34 -11.43
CA PRO A 106 -3.34 16.41 -12.37
C PRO A 106 -4.60 16.46 -13.26
N LEU A 107 -5.16 17.66 -13.43
CA LEU A 107 -6.20 17.94 -14.40
C LEU A 107 -5.67 17.76 -15.83
#